data_AF-A0AAJ6XPM5-F1
#
_entry.id   AF-A0AAJ6XPM5-F1
#
_cell.length_a   1.000
_cell.length_b   1.000
_cell.length_c   1.000
_cell.angle_alpha   90.00
_cell.angle_beta   90.00
_cell.angle_gamma   90.00
#
_symmetry.space_group_name_H-M   'P 1'
#
loop_
_entity.id
_entity.type
_entity.pdbx_description
1 polymer ?
#
loop_
_entity_poly.entity_id
_entity_poly.type
_entity_poly.pdbx_seq_one_letter_code
_entity_poly.pdbx_strand_id
1 'polypeptide(L)'
;MGKQNETPETPGGFRLVGFSSFVRANPRSDRFKVNRFHHIEFWCPDATNTARRFSWGLGMPIVAKSDLSTGNATHASYLLRSGDLNFLFTAPYSPSIASMDNLSHTATASIPTFNHETSRGFSAKHGLAVRAVAIEVDDAELAFTTSVAHGAKPSASPVLLDNRAVVAEVHLYGDVVLRYVSYGNSERDESDPGSWFLPKFEAVEAASSFPLDYGIRRLDHAVGNVPELASAVNYVKEFTGFHEFAEFTAEDVGTSESGLNSVVLANNEETVLLPMNEPVFGTKRKSQIQTYLEHNEGAGLQHLALVSEDIFRTLREMRKRSAVGGFEFMPSPPPTYYKNLKSRAGDVLSDEQIKDCEELGILVDRDDQGTLLQIFTKPVGDRPTIFIEIIQRVGCMLKDEKGKEYQKGGCGGFGKGNFSELFKSIEEYEKTLGAKIIAETASA
;
A
#
# COMPACT_ATOMS: atom_id res chain seq x y z
N MET A 1 40.84 27.56 -3.40
CA MET A 1 40.83 26.27 -2.66
C MET A 1 39.50 26.18 -1.93
N GLY A 2 38.46 25.71 -2.63
CA GLY A 2 37.14 25.49 -2.03
C GLY A 2 37.14 24.12 -1.33
N LYS A 3 36.81 24.10 -0.05
CA LYS A 3 36.60 22.86 0.70
C LYS A 3 35.32 22.21 0.17
N GLN A 4 35.45 21.00 -0.38
CA GLN A 4 34.32 20.10 -0.61
C GLN A 4 33.72 19.75 0.75
N ASN A 5 32.43 20.02 0.92
CA ASN A 5 31.67 19.50 2.05
C ASN A 5 31.43 18.02 1.79
N GLU A 6 32.26 17.17 2.40
CA GLU A 6 32.00 15.74 2.51
C GLU A 6 30.85 15.54 3.49
N THR A 7 29.75 14.97 3.00
CA THR A 7 28.68 14.40 3.83
C THR A 7 29.24 13.21 4.62
N PRO A 8 28.92 13.07 5.91
CA PRO A 8 29.49 12.01 6.74
C PRO A 8 29.04 10.63 6.25
N GLU A 9 29.98 9.72 6.02
CA GLU A 9 29.72 8.32 5.69
C GLU A 9 28.98 7.63 6.85
N THR A 10 27.80 7.10 6.58
CA THR A 10 27.08 6.21 7.49
C THR A 10 27.71 4.81 7.45
N PRO A 11 27.79 4.09 8.59
CA PRO A 11 28.32 2.73 8.60
C PRO A 11 27.43 1.81 7.76
N GLY A 12 27.95 1.28 6.64
CA GLY A 12 27.22 0.37 5.75
C GLY A 12 27.21 0.76 4.27
N GLY A 13 27.78 1.89 3.87
CA GLY A 13 27.94 2.26 2.45
C GLY A 13 26.63 2.64 1.73
N PHE A 14 25.54 2.84 2.47
CA PHE A 14 24.26 3.29 1.91
C PHE A 14 24.35 4.79 1.60
N ARG A 15 24.35 5.14 0.31
CA ARG A 15 24.39 6.53 -0.17
C ARG A 15 23.39 6.71 -1.30
N LEU A 16 22.43 7.60 -1.10
CA LEU A 16 21.55 8.07 -2.16
C LEU A 16 22.36 8.93 -3.14
N VAL A 17 22.19 8.66 -4.43
CA VAL A 17 22.80 9.38 -5.55
C VAL A 17 21.78 10.22 -6.33
N GLY A 18 20.49 9.98 -6.10
CA GLY A 18 19.37 10.67 -6.74
C GLY A 18 18.97 10.03 -8.06
N PHE A 19 17.72 10.26 -8.47
CA PHE A 19 17.07 9.58 -9.59
C PHE A 19 17.86 9.64 -10.90
N SER A 20 18.47 10.77 -11.23
CA SER A 20 19.23 10.94 -12.47
C SER A 20 20.58 10.21 -12.47
N SER A 21 21.16 9.97 -11.29
CA SER A 21 22.44 9.29 -11.13
C SER A 21 22.28 7.81 -10.76
N PHE A 22 21.05 7.40 -10.44
CA PHE A 22 20.73 6.02 -10.08
C PHE A 22 20.80 5.11 -11.31
N VAL A 23 21.70 4.14 -11.28
CA VAL A 23 21.81 3.10 -12.31
C VAL A 23 21.11 1.85 -11.80
N ARG A 24 19.89 1.62 -12.29
CA ARG A 24 19.10 0.44 -11.93
C ARG A 24 19.82 -0.84 -12.38
N ALA A 25 20.01 -1.76 -11.44
CA ALA A 25 20.45 -3.12 -11.70
C ALA A 25 19.50 -4.11 -11.00
N ASN A 26 19.09 -5.15 -11.71
CA ASN A 26 18.33 -6.26 -11.13
C ASN A 26 19.26 -7.48 -11.02
N PRO A 27 19.92 -7.68 -9.86
CA PRO A 27 20.83 -8.81 -9.62
C PRO A 27 20.11 -10.14 -9.46
N ARG A 28 18.76 -10.13 -9.42
CA ARG A 28 17.90 -11.28 -9.17
C ARG A 28 18.27 -12.03 -7.88
N SER A 29 18.39 -11.28 -6.79
CA SER A 29 18.93 -11.73 -5.50
C SER A 29 17.90 -12.17 -4.45
N ASP A 30 16.61 -12.31 -4.79
CA ASP A 30 15.60 -12.81 -3.83
C ASP A 30 16.09 -14.09 -3.13
N ARG A 31 15.97 -14.12 -1.81
CA ARG A 31 16.40 -15.27 -1.00
C ARG A 31 15.40 -16.42 -1.00
N PHE A 32 14.16 -16.15 -1.40
CA PHE A 32 13.07 -17.10 -1.55
C PHE A 32 12.18 -16.66 -2.72
N LYS A 33 11.49 -17.59 -3.37
CA LYS A 33 10.69 -17.25 -4.56
C LYS A 33 9.43 -16.48 -4.16
N VAL A 34 9.35 -15.23 -4.61
CA VAL A 34 8.19 -14.35 -4.46
C VAL A 34 7.40 -14.31 -5.76
N ASN A 35 6.08 -14.47 -5.65
CA ASN A 35 5.18 -14.52 -6.81
C ASN A 35 4.53 -13.16 -7.05
N ARG A 36 3.76 -12.65 -6.08
CA ARG A 36 3.00 -11.40 -6.19
C ARG A 36 2.51 -10.92 -4.83
N PHE A 37 1.95 -9.71 -4.79
CA PHE A 37 1.08 -9.32 -3.68
C PHE A 37 -0.12 -10.27 -3.57
N HIS A 38 -0.44 -10.66 -2.35
CA HIS A 38 -1.56 -11.55 -2.07
C HIS A 38 -2.77 -10.78 -1.53
N HIS A 39 -2.58 -10.04 -0.44
CA HIS A 39 -3.62 -9.22 0.19
C HIS A 39 -2.99 -8.14 1.07
N ILE A 40 -3.80 -7.14 1.44
CA ILE A 40 -3.48 -6.17 2.48
C ILE A 40 -4.48 -6.33 3.61
N GLU A 41 -4.02 -6.54 4.85
CA GLU A 41 -4.89 -6.58 6.03
C GLU A 41 -4.83 -5.27 6.79
N PHE A 42 -6.00 -4.65 6.96
CA PHE A 42 -6.23 -3.54 7.86
C PHE A 42 -6.73 -4.07 9.19
N TRP A 43 -6.10 -3.65 10.28
CA TRP A 43 -6.71 -3.73 11.60
C TRP A 43 -7.50 -2.47 11.86
N CYS A 44 -8.72 -2.65 12.35
CA CYS A 44 -9.67 -1.57 12.52
C CYS A 44 -10.54 -1.78 13.76
N PRO A 45 -11.08 -0.69 14.35
CA PRO A 45 -12.00 -0.79 15.49
C PRO A 45 -13.30 -1.53 15.16
N ASP A 46 -13.79 -1.39 13.93
CA ASP A 46 -14.99 -2.07 13.43
C ASP A 46 -14.82 -2.45 11.95
N ALA A 47 -14.71 -3.75 11.70
CA ALA A 47 -14.47 -4.30 10.37
C ALA A 47 -15.68 -4.13 9.46
N THR A 48 -16.92 -4.18 9.98
CA THR A 48 -18.14 -4.08 9.18
C THR A 48 -18.27 -2.72 8.50
N ASN A 49 -18.18 -1.63 9.26
CA ASN A 49 -18.30 -0.28 8.74
C ASN A 49 -17.14 0.06 7.81
N THR A 50 -15.92 -0.33 8.18
CA THR A 50 -14.73 -0.05 7.38
C THR A 50 -14.79 -0.81 6.05
N ALA A 51 -15.06 -2.12 6.07
CA ALA A 51 -15.24 -2.93 4.87
C ALA A 51 -16.35 -2.38 3.96
N ARG A 52 -17.52 -2.00 4.51
CA ARG A 52 -18.61 -1.44 3.70
C ARG A 52 -18.25 -0.10 3.07
N ARG A 53 -17.54 0.78 3.81
CA ARG A 53 -17.07 2.07 3.28
C ARG A 53 -16.08 1.87 2.14
N PHE A 54 -15.09 0.99 2.32
CA PHE A 54 -14.11 0.67 1.27
C PHE A 54 -14.78 -0.01 0.08
N SER A 55 -15.74 -0.89 0.33
CA SER A 55 -16.51 -1.58 -0.71
C SER A 55 -17.25 -0.59 -1.60
N TRP A 56 -18.02 0.31 -0.99
CA TRP A 56 -18.75 1.36 -1.71
C TRP A 56 -17.82 2.37 -2.38
N GLY A 57 -16.78 2.83 -1.66
CA GLY A 57 -15.89 3.90 -2.10
C GLY A 57 -14.92 3.49 -3.20
N LEU A 58 -14.43 2.25 -3.20
CA LEU A 58 -13.51 1.72 -4.22
C LEU A 58 -14.22 0.83 -5.25
N GLY A 59 -15.46 0.46 -5.01
CA GLY A 59 -16.21 -0.43 -5.89
C GLY A 59 -15.70 -1.87 -5.83
N MET A 60 -15.38 -2.34 -4.63
CA MET A 60 -14.88 -3.69 -4.39
C MET A 60 -15.92 -4.49 -3.61
N PRO A 61 -16.53 -5.55 -4.16
CA PRO A 61 -17.50 -6.37 -3.45
C PRO A 61 -16.85 -7.07 -2.27
N ILE A 62 -17.61 -7.27 -1.19
CA ILE A 62 -17.20 -8.14 -0.08
C ILE A 62 -17.47 -9.58 -0.53
N VAL A 63 -16.41 -10.33 -0.84
CA VAL A 63 -16.51 -11.66 -1.46
C VAL A 63 -16.39 -12.81 -0.46
N ALA A 64 -15.74 -12.58 0.67
CA ALA A 64 -15.58 -13.59 1.70
C ALA A 64 -15.63 -12.98 3.10
N LYS A 65 -15.97 -13.82 4.09
CA LYS A 65 -16.00 -13.45 5.50
C LYS A 65 -15.48 -14.58 6.38
N SER A 66 -14.98 -14.21 7.54
CA SER A 66 -14.77 -15.10 8.68
C SER A 66 -15.18 -14.34 9.93
N ASP A 67 -16.36 -14.65 10.46
CA ASP A 67 -16.97 -14.01 11.62
C ASP A 67 -17.80 -15.03 12.44
N LEU A 68 -18.59 -14.56 13.40
CA LEU A 68 -19.43 -15.45 14.23
C LEU A 68 -20.33 -16.38 13.41
N SER A 69 -20.84 -15.93 12.26
CA SER A 69 -21.71 -16.75 11.42
C SER A 69 -20.99 -17.91 10.74
N THR A 70 -19.65 -17.84 10.65
CA THR A 70 -18.76 -18.89 10.13
C THR A 70 -18.07 -19.68 11.25
N GLY A 71 -18.48 -19.48 12.51
CA GLY A 71 -17.89 -20.11 13.70
C GLY A 71 -16.60 -19.46 14.22
N ASN A 72 -16.22 -18.27 13.74
CA ASN A 72 -15.07 -17.53 14.27
C ASN A 72 -15.51 -16.61 15.42
N ALA A 73 -15.24 -17.05 16.66
CA ALA A 73 -15.52 -16.30 17.89
C ALA A 73 -14.38 -15.37 18.32
N THR A 74 -13.28 -15.32 17.58
CA THR A 74 -12.06 -14.55 17.91
C THR A 74 -12.10 -13.16 17.26
N HIS A 75 -12.39 -13.10 15.97
CA HIS A 75 -12.38 -11.86 15.20
C HIS A 75 -13.43 -11.87 14.09
N ALA A 76 -13.82 -10.69 13.64
CA ALA A 76 -14.58 -10.50 12.41
C ALA A 76 -13.63 -10.05 11.32
N SER A 77 -13.61 -10.77 10.20
CA SER A 77 -12.78 -10.49 9.04
C SER A 77 -13.61 -10.47 7.76
N TYR A 78 -13.54 -9.37 7.00
CA TYR A 78 -14.24 -9.20 5.73
C TYR A 78 -13.26 -8.95 4.59
N LEU A 79 -13.35 -9.77 3.54
CA LEU A 79 -12.48 -9.70 2.37
C LEU A 79 -13.19 -9.01 1.22
N LEU A 80 -12.62 -7.90 0.74
CA LEU A 80 -13.01 -7.22 -0.48
C LEU A 80 -12.09 -7.64 -1.62
N ARG A 81 -12.66 -7.90 -2.80
CA ARG A 81 -11.86 -8.27 -3.98
C ARG A 81 -12.28 -7.47 -5.22
N SER A 82 -11.31 -7.01 -6.01
CA SER A 82 -11.52 -6.45 -7.34
C SER A 82 -10.34 -6.82 -8.24
N GLY A 83 -10.59 -7.68 -9.23
CA GLY A 83 -9.53 -8.41 -9.94
C GLY A 83 -8.68 -9.27 -8.98
N ASP A 84 -7.37 -9.02 -8.99
CA ASP A 84 -6.37 -9.63 -8.10
C ASP A 84 -6.14 -8.82 -6.80
N LEU A 85 -6.75 -7.63 -6.65
CA LEU A 85 -6.63 -6.84 -5.43
C LEU A 85 -7.51 -7.43 -4.33
N ASN A 86 -6.92 -7.74 -3.18
CA ASN A 86 -7.60 -8.24 -1.99
C ASN A 86 -7.33 -7.33 -0.78
N PHE A 87 -8.38 -6.75 -0.21
CA PHE A 87 -8.32 -6.02 1.06
C PHE A 87 -9.10 -6.76 2.14
N LEU A 88 -8.41 -7.07 3.23
CA LEU A 88 -8.97 -7.76 4.38
C LEU A 88 -9.11 -6.76 5.53
N PHE A 89 -10.30 -6.67 6.12
CA PHE A 89 -10.56 -5.82 7.28
C PHE A 89 -10.89 -6.67 8.48
N THR A 90 -10.10 -6.55 9.54
CA THR A 90 -10.19 -7.41 10.72
C THR A 90 -10.36 -6.58 11.99
N ALA A 91 -11.30 -6.99 12.84
CA ALA A 91 -11.58 -6.38 14.14
C ALA A 91 -11.73 -7.47 15.23
N PRO A 92 -11.23 -7.23 16.46
CA PRO A 92 -11.38 -8.17 17.56
C PRO A 92 -12.83 -8.22 18.06
N TYR A 93 -13.32 -9.41 18.35
CA TYR A 93 -14.45 -9.55 19.27
C TYR A 93 -14.02 -9.34 20.73
N SER A 94 -14.97 -9.36 21.67
CA SER A 94 -14.61 -9.50 23.09
C SER A 94 -14.00 -10.89 23.32
N PRO A 95 -12.90 -11.04 24.09
CA PRO A 95 -12.31 -12.35 24.35
C PRO A 95 -13.26 -13.25 25.15
N SER A 96 -14.25 -12.65 25.82
CA SER A 96 -15.30 -13.37 26.53
C SER A 96 -16.21 -14.17 25.61
N ILE A 97 -16.31 -13.84 24.32
CA ILE A 97 -17.18 -14.57 23.39
C ILE A 97 -16.72 -16.01 23.22
N ALA A 98 -15.44 -16.22 22.90
CA ALA A 98 -14.87 -17.57 22.83
C ALA A 98 -14.96 -18.34 24.17
N SER A 99 -14.85 -17.63 25.30
CA SER A 99 -14.94 -18.25 26.62
C SER A 99 -16.33 -18.79 26.96
N MET A 100 -17.41 -18.22 26.38
CA MET A 100 -18.77 -18.70 26.60
C MET A 100 -18.97 -20.14 26.09
N ASP A 101 -18.20 -20.53 25.07
CA ASP A 101 -18.23 -21.87 24.47
C ASP A 101 -17.12 -22.80 25.02
N ASN A 102 -16.45 -22.42 26.13
CA ASN A 102 -15.27 -23.11 26.67
C ASN A 102 -14.11 -23.27 25.67
N LEU A 103 -14.02 -22.39 24.67
CA LEU A 103 -12.95 -22.38 23.68
C LEU A 103 -11.82 -21.45 24.13
N SER A 104 -10.58 -21.78 23.75
CA SER A 104 -9.49 -20.81 23.85
C SER A 104 -9.83 -19.61 22.96
N HIS A 105 -9.49 -18.40 23.41
CA HIS A 105 -9.75 -17.16 22.68
C HIS A 105 -9.06 -17.08 21.30
N THR A 106 -8.15 -18.01 20.98
CA THR A 106 -7.51 -18.16 19.67
C THR A 106 -7.98 -19.40 18.88
N ALA A 107 -8.79 -20.29 19.47
CA ALA A 107 -9.08 -21.61 18.90
C ALA A 107 -9.83 -21.55 17.56
N THR A 108 -10.67 -20.53 17.37
CA THR A 108 -11.54 -20.39 16.20
C THR A 108 -11.02 -19.38 15.18
N ALA A 109 -9.83 -18.81 15.40
CA ALA A 109 -9.28 -17.81 14.50
C ALA A 109 -8.99 -18.43 13.12
N SER A 110 -9.50 -17.82 12.06
CA SER A 110 -9.13 -18.16 10.68
C SER A 110 -7.75 -17.62 10.29
N ILE A 111 -7.35 -16.50 10.89
CA ILE A 111 -6.01 -15.92 10.80
C ILE A 111 -5.25 -16.34 12.06
N PRO A 112 -4.30 -17.29 11.99
CA PRO A 112 -3.68 -17.90 13.17
C PRO A 112 -2.77 -16.93 13.94
N THR A 113 -2.36 -15.83 13.31
CA THR A 113 -1.46 -14.82 13.88
C THR A 113 -2.21 -13.70 14.62
N PHE A 114 -3.55 -13.73 14.63
CA PHE A 114 -4.36 -12.71 15.27
C PHE A 114 -4.21 -12.74 16.80
N ASN A 115 -4.05 -11.55 17.40
CA ASN A 115 -4.01 -11.37 18.85
C ASN A 115 -4.88 -10.18 19.27
N HIS A 116 -5.75 -10.39 20.28
CA HIS A 116 -6.69 -9.38 20.77
C HIS A 116 -6.00 -8.14 21.36
N GLU A 117 -4.97 -8.34 22.17
CA GLU A 117 -4.25 -7.26 22.83
C GLU A 117 -3.49 -6.43 21.80
N THR A 118 -2.75 -7.10 20.91
CA THR A 118 -2.02 -6.43 19.82
C THR A 118 -2.99 -5.68 18.89
N SER A 119 -4.13 -6.27 18.53
CA SER A 119 -5.11 -5.64 17.62
C SER A 119 -5.76 -4.39 18.22
N ARG A 120 -6.15 -4.44 19.50
CA ARG A 120 -6.69 -3.26 20.20
C ARG A 120 -5.62 -2.19 20.40
N GLY A 121 -4.43 -2.57 20.83
CA GLY A 121 -3.30 -1.67 21.00
C GLY A 121 -2.94 -0.96 19.69
N PHE A 122 -2.86 -1.72 18.59
CA PHE A 122 -2.61 -1.19 17.25
C PHE A 122 -3.69 -0.20 16.80
N SER A 123 -4.97 -0.56 16.95
CA SER A 123 -6.08 0.31 16.52
C SER A 123 -6.17 1.58 17.36
N ALA A 124 -5.86 1.51 18.66
CA ALA A 124 -5.79 2.69 19.53
C ALA A 124 -4.61 3.61 19.16
N LYS A 125 -3.44 3.01 18.89
CA LYS A 125 -2.20 3.73 18.56
C LYS A 125 -2.25 4.38 17.18
N HIS A 126 -2.78 3.70 16.17
CA HIS A 126 -2.69 4.14 14.77
C HIS A 126 -4.03 4.59 14.17
N GLY A 127 -5.16 4.25 14.79
CA GLY A 127 -6.48 4.37 14.15
C GLY A 127 -6.70 3.27 13.10
N LEU A 128 -7.30 3.62 11.95
CA LEU A 128 -7.36 2.73 10.79
C LEU A 128 -5.99 2.68 10.11
N ALA A 129 -5.33 1.52 10.12
CA ALA A 129 -4.03 1.35 9.49
C ALA A 129 -3.81 -0.08 8.98
N VAL A 130 -2.85 -0.25 8.06
CA VAL A 130 -2.45 -1.57 7.56
C VAL A 130 -1.61 -2.28 8.60
N ARG A 131 -2.02 -3.49 8.99
CA ARG A 131 -1.25 -4.38 9.85
C ARG A 131 -0.32 -5.28 9.03
N ALA A 132 -0.82 -5.89 7.96
CA ALA A 132 -0.06 -6.87 7.19
C ALA A 132 -0.02 -6.52 5.70
N VAL A 133 1.18 -6.52 5.14
CA VAL A 133 1.41 -6.60 3.69
C VAL A 133 1.68 -8.07 3.39
N ALA A 134 0.75 -8.75 2.72
CA ALA A 134 0.89 -10.17 2.42
C ALA A 134 1.40 -10.39 0.99
N ILE A 135 2.39 -11.26 0.85
CA ILE A 135 2.93 -11.71 -0.43
C ILE A 135 2.76 -13.21 -0.59
N GLU A 136 2.38 -13.63 -1.80
CA GLU A 136 2.35 -15.04 -2.19
C GLU A 136 3.79 -15.48 -2.50
N VAL A 137 4.24 -16.54 -1.83
CA VAL A 137 5.54 -17.16 -2.01
C VAL A 137 5.36 -18.64 -2.32
N ASP A 138 6.36 -19.28 -2.90
CA ASP A 138 6.28 -20.72 -3.19
C ASP A 138 6.18 -21.56 -1.91
N ASP A 139 6.93 -21.18 -0.87
CA ASP A 139 6.95 -21.86 0.41
C ASP A 139 7.14 -20.83 1.55
N ALA A 140 6.09 -20.64 2.35
CA ALA A 140 6.09 -19.69 3.45
C ALA A 140 6.95 -20.14 4.64
N GLU A 141 7.16 -21.44 4.83
CA GLU A 141 8.07 -21.96 5.86
C GLU A 141 9.53 -21.69 5.47
N LEU A 142 9.89 -21.95 4.21
CA LEU A 142 11.21 -21.61 3.67
C LEU A 142 11.44 -20.09 3.69
N ALA A 143 10.45 -19.29 3.27
CA ALA A 143 10.55 -17.83 3.28
C ALA A 143 10.78 -17.29 4.70
N PHE A 144 10.05 -17.79 5.69
CA PHE A 144 10.20 -17.40 7.09
C PHE A 144 11.57 -17.78 7.65
N THR A 145 11.96 -19.06 7.53
CA THR A 145 13.24 -19.56 8.07
C THR A 145 14.42 -18.84 7.43
N THR A 146 14.38 -18.64 6.12
CA THR A 146 15.40 -17.88 5.38
C THR A 146 15.45 -16.42 5.82
N SER A 147 14.30 -15.77 5.99
CA SER A 147 14.25 -14.37 6.44
C SER A 147 14.87 -14.22 7.84
N VAL A 148 14.49 -15.07 8.79
CA VAL A 148 15.00 -15.01 10.17
C VAL A 148 16.51 -15.31 10.21
N ALA A 149 16.99 -16.25 9.40
CA ALA A 149 18.42 -16.53 9.26
C ALA A 149 19.23 -15.32 8.73
N HIS A 150 18.57 -14.40 8.02
CA HIS A 150 19.15 -13.16 7.50
C HIS A 150 18.66 -11.92 8.24
N GLY A 151 18.34 -12.07 9.54
CA GLY A 151 18.14 -10.95 10.46
C GLY A 151 16.71 -10.43 10.58
N ALA A 152 15.73 -11.01 9.86
CA ALA A 152 14.33 -10.64 10.07
C ALA A 152 13.90 -10.96 11.51
N LYS A 153 13.21 -10.00 12.14
CA LYS A 153 12.59 -10.22 13.45
C LYS A 153 11.31 -11.03 13.27
N PRO A 154 11.20 -12.24 13.85
CA PRO A 154 10.00 -13.05 13.71
C PRO A 154 8.81 -12.39 14.43
N SER A 155 7.64 -12.41 13.78
CA SER A 155 6.35 -12.00 14.38
C SER A 155 5.47 -13.22 14.66
N ALA A 156 5.33 -14.12 13.68
CA ALA A 156 4.61 -15.38 13.86
C ALA A 156 5.29 -16.50 13.06
N SER A 157 5.56 -17.62 13.74
CA SER A 157 6.14 -18.81 13.09
C SER A 157 5.17 -19.41 12.07
N PRO A 158 5.65 -20.19 11.09
CA PRO A 158 4.81 -20.82 10.08
C PRO A 158 3.71 -21.70 10.70
N VAL A 159 2.48 -21.51 10.24
CA VAL A 159 1.31 -22.30 10.64
C VAL A 159 0.65 -22.89 9.40
N LEU A 160 0.52 -24.22 9.37
CA LEU A 160 -0.26 -24.93 8.37
C LEU A 160 -1.75 -24.83 8.71
N LEU A 161 -2.53 -24.30 7.78
CA LEU A 161 -3.98 -24.13 7.85
C LEU A 161 -4.65 -25.21 7.00
N ASP A 162 -5.39 -26.10 7.67
CA ASP A 162 -6.22 -27.17 7.07
C ASP A 162 -5.50 -27.96 5.95
N ASN A 163 -4.21 -28.26 6.12
CA ASN A 163 -3.34 -28.92 5.14
C ASN A 163 -3.31 -28.26 3.75
N ARG A 164 -3.67 -26.98 3.65
CA ARG A 164 -3.86 -26.27 2.38
C ARG A 164 -2.96 -25.07 2.21
N ALA A 165 -2.86 -24.22 3.23
CA ALA A 165 -2.09 -22.98 3.16
C ALA A 165 -1.12 -22.89 4.34
N VAL A 166 0.05 -22.31 4.13
CA VAL A 166 0.99 -21.96 5.21
C VAL A 166 1.06 -20.45 5.31
N VAL A 167 0.93 -19.94 6.54
CA VAL A 167 1.05 -18.50 6.84
C VAL A 167 2.16 -18.30 7.86
N ALA A 168 3.04 -17.33 7.59
CA ALA A 168 4.10 -16.90 8.52
C ALA A 168 4.28 -15.38 8.46
N GLU A 169 4.83 -14.77 9.50
CA GLU A 169 5.01 -13.32 9.57
C GLU A 169 6.36 -12.90 10.16
N VAL A 170 6.98 -11.91 9.55
CA VAL A 170 8.13 -11.18 10.09
C VAL A 170 7.81 -9.70 10.19
N HIS A 171 8.45 -8.98 11.10
CA HIS A 171 8.32 -7.52 11.18
C HIS A 171 8.92 -6.86 9.94
N LEU A 172 8.16 -5.95 9.31
CA LEU A 172 8.61 -5.17 8.16
C LEU A 172 9.18 -3.81 8.60
N TYR A 173 8.33 -2.94 9.14
CA TYR A 173 8.69 -1.67 9.78
C TYR A 173 7.61 -1.25 10.77
N GLY A 174 8.00 -0.63 11.88
CA GLY A 174 7.07 -0.28 12.96
C GLY A 174 6.26 -1.51 13.42
N ASP A 175 4.94 -1.34 13.48
CA ASP A 175 3.98 -2.40 13.81
C ASP A 175 3.40 -3.10 12.57
N VAL A 176 3.98 -2.89 11.38
CA VAL A 176 3.59 -3.57 10.13
C VAL A 176 4.38 -4.88 9.98
N VAL A 177 3.69 -5.94 9.57
CA VAL A 177 4.31 -7.24 9.25
C VAL A 177 4.32 -7.50 7.75
N LEU A 178 5.36 -8.18 7.29
CA LEU A 178 5.37 -8.85 5.99
C LEU A 178 4.86 -10.27 6.23
N ARG A 179 3.72 -10.59 5.65
CA ARG A 179 3.09 -11.90 5.75
C ARG A 179 3.43 -12.75 4.53
N TYR A 180 3.98 -13.93 4.76
CA TYR A 180 4.19 -14.93 3.73
C TYR A 180 2.98 -15.86 3.68
N VAL A 181 2.45 -16.08 2.48
CA VAL A 181 1.38 -17.04 2.22
C VAL A 181 1.83 -17.97 1.11
N SER A 182 1.79 -19.28 1.35
CA SER A 182 1.97 -20.30 0.31
C SER A 182 0.83 -21.30 0.35
N TYR A 183 0.58 -21.96 -0.77
CA TYR A 183 -0.47 -22.97 -0.91
C TYR A 183 0.13 -24.29 -1.35
N GLY A 184 -0.48 -25.40 -0.94
CA GLY A 184 -0.15 -26.72 -1.47
C GLY A 184 -0.48 -26.86 -2.96
N ASN A 185 0.03 -27.92 -3.59
CA ASN A 185 -0.08 -28.17 -5.03
C ASN A 185 -1.49 -28.59 -5.52
N SER A 186 -2.52 -28.49 -4.69
CA SER A 186 -3.90 -28.78 -5.10
C SER A 186 -4.48 -27.63 -5.91
N GLU A 187 -5.25 -27.94 -6.97
CA GLU A 187 -6.00 -26.92 -7.69
C GLU A 187 -6.90 -26.13 -6.74
N ARG A 188 -6.87 -24.80 -6.87
CA ARG A 188 -7.72 -23.90 -6.09
C ARG A 188 -9.08 -23.82 -6.78
N ASP A 189 -10.12 -24.27 -6.08
CA ASP A 189 -11.50 -23.96 -6.45
C ASP A 189 -11.77 -22.46 -6.25
N GLU A 190 -11.94 -21.71 -7.34
CA GLU A 190 -12.22 -20.27 -7.34
C GLU A 190 -13.62 -19.93 -6.80
N SER A 191 -14.51 -20.91 -6.65
CA SER A 191 -15.85 -20.70 -6.07
C SER A 191 -15.85 -20.72 -4.53
N ASP A 192 -14.79 -21.22 -3.91
CA ASP A 192 -14.66 -21.36 -2.45
C ASP A 192 -13.51 -20.51 -1.89
N PRO A 193 -13.77 -19.41 -1.17
CA PRO A 193 -12.73 -18.63 -0.51
C PRO A 193 -11.88 -19.40 0.50
N GLY A 194 -12.44 -20.46 1.12
CA GLY A 194 -11.69 -21.39 1.95
C GLY A 194 -10.59 -22.14 1.17
N SER A 195 -10.77 -22.21 -0.15
CA SER A 195 -9.87 -22.83 -1.10
C SER A 195 -8.88 -21.86 -1.73
N TRP A 196 -9.34 -20.72 -2.25
CA TRP A 196 -8.48 -19.79 -3.01
C TRP A 196 -7.90 -18.63 -2.20
N PHE A 197 -8.44 -18.32 -1.01
CA PHE A 197 -7.94 -17.26 -0.13
C PHE A 197 -7.29 -17.80 1.15
N LEU A 198 -8.07 -18.26 2.13
CA LEU A 198 -7.52 -18.85 3.35
C LEU A 198 -8.57 -19.79 3.93
N PRO A 199 -8.18 -20.95 4.50
CA PRO A 199 -9.13 -21.83 5.16
C PRO A 199 -9.96 -21.11 6.22
N LYS A 200 -11.20 -21.58 6.42
CA LYS A 200 -12.21 -21.00 7.33
C LYS A 200 -12.73 -19.61 6.95
N PHE A 201 -12.50 -19.17 5.71
CA PHE A 201 -13.27 -18.09 5.09
C PHE A 201 -14.40 -18.69 4.27
N GLU A 202 -15.59 -18.12 4.39
CA GLU A 202 -16.77 -18.52 3.64
C GLU A 202 -17.18 -17.43 2.66
N ALA A 203 -17.76 -17.82 1.53
CA ALA A 203 -18.32 -16.88 0.56
C ALA A 203 -19.45 -16.05 1.18
N VAL A 204 -19.49 -14.75 0.84
CA VAL A 204 -20.65 -13.92 1.18
C VAL A 204 -21.79 -14.24 0.22
N GLU A 205 -23.00 -14.44 0.74
CA GLU A 205 -24.19 -14.69 -0.08
C GLU A 205 -24.39 -13.57 -1.11
N ALA A 206 -24.76 -13.94 -2.34
CA ALA A 206 -24.93 -12.99 -3.45
C ALA A 206 -25.93 -11.85 -3.12
N ALA A 207 -26.96 -12.13 -2.33
CA ALA A 207 -27.92 -11.11 -1.89
C ALA A 207 -27.30 -10.03 -0.98
N SER A 208 -26.19 -10.35 -0.31
CA SER A 208 -25.45 -9.46 0.59
C SER A 208 -24.20 -8.84 -0.07
N SER A 209 -23.82 -9.30 -1.27
CA SER A 209 -22.68 -8.79 -2.05
C SER A 209 -23.15 -8.16 -3.36
N PHE A 210 -23.39 -6.85 -3.33
CA PHE A 210 -23.67 -6.10 -4.55
C PHE A 210 -22.45 -6.15 -5.49
N PRO A 211 -22.60 -6.49 -6.79
CA PRO A 211 -21.49 -6.70 -7.71
C PRO A 211 -20.90 -5.35 -8.18
N LEU A 212 -20.29 -4.62 -7.26
CA LEU A 212 -19.55 -3.40 -7.57
C LEU A 212 -18.30 -3.76 -8.38
N ASP A 213 -17.96 -2.96 -9.38
CA ASP A 213 -16.63 -2.98 -9.99
C ASP A 213 -16.41 -1.66 -10.71
N TYR A 214 -15.47 -0.86 -10.23
CA TYR A 214 -15.13 0.41 -10.88
C TYR A 214 -13.98 0.27 -11.88
N GLY A 215 -13.26 -0.87 -11.88
CA GLY A 215 -12.12 -1.13 -12.76
C GLY A 215 -10.77 -1.28 -12.06
N ILE A 216 -10.73 -1.34 -10.73
CA ILE A 216 -9.49 -1.61 -9.98
C ILE A 216 -9.12 -3.10 -10.16
N ARG A 217 -7.82 -3.42 -10.33
CA ARG A 217 -7.40 -4.77 -10.69
C ARG A 217 -6.32 -5.36 -9.80
N ARG A 218 -5.34 -4.59 -9.34
CA ARG A 218 -4.25 -5.12 -8.51
C ARG A 218 -3.60 -4.03 -7.68
N LEU A 219 -2.84 -4.44 -6.67
CA LEU A 219 -1.88 -3.57 -5.99
C LEU A 219 -0.67 -3.36 -6.92
N ASP A 220 -0.25 -2.11 -7.07
CA ASP A 220 0.98 -1.76 -7.78
C ASP A 220 2.17 -1.74 -6.84
N HIS A 221 2.04 -0.98 -5.75
CA HIS A 221 3.08 -0.81 -4.75
C HIS A 221 2.47 -0.39 -3.40
N ALA A 222 3.22 -0.64 -2.33
CA ALA A 222 2.83 -0.35 -0.96
C ALA A 222 3.94 0.42 -0.24
N VAL A 223 3.66 1.65 0.19
CA VAL A 223 4.70 2.59 0.64
C VAL A 223 4.74 2.73 2.15
N GLY A 224 5.90 2.49 2.74
CA GLY A 224 6.17 2.71 4.16
C GLY A 224 6.80 4.07 4.44
N ASN A 225 6.43 4.69 5.56
CA ASN A 225 7.15 5.82 6.13
C ASN A 225 7.95 5.35 7.35
N VAL A 226 9.23 5.71 7.40
CA VAL A 226 10.17 5.34 8.46
C VAL A 226 10.93 6.58 8.93
N PRO A 227 11.44 6.59 10.18
CA PRO A 227 12.25 7.71 10.67
C PRO A 227 13.63 7.77 10.00
N GLU A 228 14.22 6.61 9.67
CA GLU A 228 15.56 6.50 9.07
C GLU A 228 15.53 5.47 7.92
N LEU A 229 15.73 5.94 6.69
CA LEU A 229 15.58 5.15 5.47
C LEU A 229 16.67 4.10 5.34
N ALA A 230 17.93 4.48 5.56
CA ALA A 230 19.08 3.58 5.38
C ALA A 230 18.94 2.30 6.22
N SER A 231 18.56 2.44 7.48
CA SER A 231 18.36 1.33 8.41
C SER A 231 17.21 0.42 7.96
N ALA A 232 16.07 1.00 7.58
CA ALA A 232 14.90 0.26 7.14
C ALA A 232 15.14 -0.47 5.81
N VAL A 233 15.73 0.20 4.82
CA VAL A 233 16.06 -0.38 3.51
C VAL A 233 17.05 -1.53 3.69
N ASN A 234 18.14 -1.32 4.43
CA ASN A 234 19.13 -2.38 4.66
C ASN A 234 18.52 -3.57 5.41
N TYR A 235 17.68 -3.34 6.42
CA TYR A 235 16.98 -4.41 7.11
C TYR A 235 16.12 -5.25 6.16
N VAL A 236 15.25 -4.62 5.36
CA VAL A 236 14.36 -5.35 4.43
C VAL A 236 15.15 -6.04 3.32
N LYS A 237 16.13 -5.36 2.74
CA LYS A 237 17.02 -5.91 1.70
C LYS A 237 17.80 -7.11 2.21
N GLU A 238 18.32 -7.05 3.44
CA GLU A 238 19.12 -8.12 4.01
C GLU A 238 18.30 -9.40 4.16
N PHE A 239 17.07 -9.35 4.66
CA PHE A 239 16.31 -10.59 4.89
C PHE A 239 15.54 -11.09 3.67
N THR A 240 15.15 -10.22 2.73
CA THR A 240 14.40 -10.62 1.52
C THR A 240 15.31 -10.92 0.34
N GLY A 241 16.44 -10.22 0.22
CA GLY A 241 17.25 -10.17 -1.00
C GLY A 241 16.68 -9.26 -2.09
N PHE A 242 15.63 -8.48 -1.80
CA PHE A 242 15.05 -7.52 -2.76
C PHE A 242 16.08 -6.48 -3.19
N HIS A 243 16.03 -6.07 -4.46
CA HIS A 243 16.95 -5.06 -4.99
C HIS A 243 16.34 -3.67 -5.04
N GLU A 244 17.19 -2.67 -5.07
CA GLU A 244 16.78 -1.28 -5.29
C GLU A 244 16.35 -1.09 -6.74
N PHE A 245 15.10 -0.69 -6.92
CA PHE A 245 14.48 -0.48 -8.22
C PHE A 245 14.59 0.98 -8.67
N ALA A 246 14.41 1.92 -7.74
CA ALA A 246 14.50 3.35 -7.96
C ALA A 246 14.75 4.07 -6.62
N GLU A 247 15.28 5.27 -6.69
CA GLU A 247 15.41 6.16 -5.54
C GLU A 247 15.12 7.61 -5.93
N PHE A 248 14.74 8.40 -4.93
CA PHE A 248 14.43 9.82 -5.07
C PHE A 248 14.98 10.56 -3.86
N THR A 249 15.75 11.64 -4.07
CA THR A 249 16.18 12.52 -2.97
C THR A 249 15.29 13.76 -2.88
N ALA A 250 15.46 14.54 -1.81
CA ALA A 250 14.76 15.82 -1.69
C ALA A 250 15.03 16.78 -2.86
N GLU A 251 16.20 16.72 -3.50
CA GLU A 251 16.48 17.49 -4.71
C GLU A 251 15.68 17.00 -5.93
N ASP A 252 15.31 15.72 -5.96
CA ASP A 252 14.53 15.14 -7.05
C ASP A 252 13.04 15.44 -6.95
N VAL A 253 12.48 15.38 -5.74
CA VAL A 253 11.02 15.37 -5.51
C VAL A 253 10.52 16.40 -4.50
N GLY A 254 11.42 17.09 -3.80
CA GLY A 254 11.06 18.11 -2.82
C GLY A 254 10.45 19.37 -3.43
N THR A 255 9.71 20.10 -2.61
CA THR A 255 9.23 21.45 -2.93
C THR A 255 10.22 22.49 -2.43
N SER A 256 9.95 23.78 -2.68
CA SER A 256 10.69 24.87 -2.04
C SER A 256 10.48 24.95 -0.51
N GLU A 257 9.54 24.17 0.03
CA GLU A 257 9.08 24.24 1.41
C GLU A 257 9.39 22.97 2.21
N SER A 258 9.36 21.78 1.60
CA SER A 258 9.55 20.47 2.26
C SER A 258 10.17 19.42 1.34
N GLY A 259 10.60 18.29 1.88
CA GLY A 259 11.20 17.19 1.10
C GLY A 259 11.08 15.83 1.79
N LEU A 260 11.42 14.80 1.02
CA LEU A 260 11.60 13.42 1.48
C LEU A 260 12.75 12.78 0.72
N ASN A 261 13.31 11.70 1.28
CA ASN A 261 14.08 10.73 0.52
C ASN A 261 13.26 9.43 0.42
N SER A 262 13.36 8.75 -0.72
CA SER A 262 12.63 7.50 -0.98
C SER A 262 13.50 6.48 -1.70
N VAL A 263 13.36 5.21 -1.33
CA VAL A 263 13.94 4.07 -2.05
C VAL A 263 12.85 3.02 -2.28
N VAL A 264 12.79 2.52 -3.51
CA VAL A 264 11.90 1.44 -3.91
C VAL A 264 12.64 0.11 -3.89
N LEU A 265 12.21 -0.82 -3.06
CA LEU A 265 12.65 -2.21 -3.14
C LEU A 265 11.72 -3.05 -4.01
N ALA A 266 12.29 -3.98 -4.76
CA ALA A 266 11.55 -4.89 -5.64
C ALA A 266 12.04 -6.33 -5.51
N ASN A 267 11.13 -7.29 -5.69
CA ASN A 267 11.50 -8.69 -5.89
C ASN A 267 12.12 -8.92 -7.29
N ASN A 268 12.64 -10.12 -7.55
CA ASN A 268 13.31 -10.49 -8.81
C ASN A 268 12.48 -10.21 -10.07
N GLU A 269 11.17 -10.51 -10.03
CA GLU A 269 10.26 -10.27 -11.15
C GLU A 269 9.63 -8.87 -11.14
N GLU A 270 9.96 -8.07 -10.12
CA GLU A 270 9.50 -6.70 -9.93
C GLU A 270 7.97 -6.58 -9.94
N THR A 271 7.29 -7.63 -9.45
CA THR A 271 5.85 -7.74 -9.26
C THR A 271 5.41 -7.28 -7.87
N VAL A 272 6.34 -7.21 -6.92
CA VAL A 272 6.17 -6.69 -5.56
C VAL A 272 7.09 -5.49 -5.40
N LEU A 273 6.51 -4.32 -5.14
CA LEU A 273 7.22 -3.04 -5.03
C LEU A 273 6.93 -2.43 -3.66
N LEU A 274 7.98 -2.25 -2.85
CA LEU A 274 7.90 -1.72 -1.48
C LEU A 274 8.75 -0.44 -1.35
N PRO A 275 8.22 0.73 -1.75
CA PRO A 275 8.85 2.01 -1.45
C PRO A 275 8.89 2.29 0.06
N MET A 276 9.97 2.93 0.50
CA MET A 276 10.12 3.45 1.85
C MET A 276 10.57 4.91 1.79
N ASN A 277 10.00 5.76 2.64
CA ASN A 277 10.33 7.17 2.73
C ASN A 277 10.86 7.56 4.11
N GLU A 278 11.77 8.53 4.16
CA GLU A 278 12.16 9.25 5.38
C GLU A 278 11.91 10.77 5.26
N PRO A 279 11.70 11.47 6.39
CA PRO A 279 11.61 12.93 6.39
C PRO A 279 12.97 13.58 6.12
N VAL A 280 12.97 14.68 5.38
CA VAL A 280 14.11 15.61 5.36
C VAL A 280 13.84 16.75 6.33
N PHE A 281 14.80 16.97 7.24
CA PHE A 281 14.74 18.02 8.26
C PHE A 281 15.43 19.31 7.82
N GLY A 282 15.12 20.42 8.50
CA GLY A 282 15.72 21.73 8.21
C GLY A 282 15.09 22.48 7.03
N THR A 283 13.98 21.98 6.50
CA THR A 283 13.16 22.64 5.47
C THR A 283 12.26 23.71 6.07
N LYS A 284 11.72 24.63 5.24
CA LYS A 284 10.87 25.75 5.71
C LYS A 284 9.59 25.28 6.40
N ARG A 285 9.01 24.20 5.88
CA ARG A 285 7.89 23.48 6.46
C ARG A 285 8.35 22.12 6.94
N LYS A 286 7.59 21.59 7.88
CA LYS A 286 7.69 20.21 8.31
C LYS A 286 7.41 19.28 7.13
N SER A 287 8.24 18.25 6.98
CA SER A 287 7.97 17.17 6.02
C SER A 287 6.66 16.46 6.37
N GLN A 288 5.83 16.19 5.36
CA GLN A 288 4.63 15.38 5.47
C GLN A 288 4.94 13.96 5.99
N ILE A 289 6.16 13.45 5.76
CA ILE A 289 6.61 12.18 6.34
C ILE A 289 6.72 12.29 7.86
N GLN A 290 7.23 13.41 8.37
CA GLN A 290 7.29 13.68 9.80
C GLN A 290 5.88 13.89 10.37
N THR A 291 4.98 14.59 9.66
CA THR A 291 3.56 14.71 10.05
C THR A 291 2.91 13.34 10.18
N TYR A 292 3.14 12.43 9.22
CA TYR A 292 2.68 11.05 9.30
C TYR A 292 3.22 10.35 10.55
N LEU A 293 4.54 10.37 10.78
CA LEU A 293 5.17 9.64 11.89
C LEU A 293 4.62 10.08 13.25
N GLU A 294 4.29 11.36 13.40
CA GLU A 294 3.70 11.86 14.64
C GLU A 294 2.24 11.45 14.83
N HIS A 295 1.40 11.59 13.80
CA HIS A 295 -0.01 11.22 13.90
C HIS A 295 -0.24 9.71 13.89
N ASN A 296 0.68 8.96 13.30
CA ASN A 296 0.69 7.51 13.31
C ASN A 296 1.41 6.94 14.54
N GLU A 297 2.05 7.75 15.38
CA GLU A 297 2.87 7.30 16.52
C GLU A 297 3.98 6.31 16.11
N GLY A 298 4.66 6.60 15.01
CA GLY A 298 5.81 5.87 14.50
C GLY A 298 5.67 5.42 13.05
N ALA A 299 6.58 4.54 12.63
CA ALA A 299 6.63 3.99 11.28
C ALA A 299 5.37 3.19 10.93
N GLY A 300 4.99 3.20 9.66
CA GLY A 300 3.79 2.52 9.18
C GLY A 300 3.60 2.66 7.67
N LEU A 301 2.55 2.04 7.15
CA LEU A 301 2.20 2.13 5.73
C LEU A 301 1.45 3.45 5.45
N GLN A 302 2.00 4.26 4.54
CA GLN A 302 1.48 5.56 4.16
C GLN A 302 0.44 5.46 3.05
N HIS A 303 0.74 4.76 1.97
CA HIS A 303 -0.24 4.63 0.88
C HIS A 303 -0.12 3.33 0.11
N LEU A 304 -1.23 2.99 -0.53
CA LEU A 304 -1.37 1.85 -1.43
C LEU A 304 -1.76 2.36 -2.80
N ALA A 305 -0.98 2.02 -3.81
CA ALA A 305 -1.27 2.38 -5.19
C ALA A 305 -2.02 1.26 -5.90
N LEU A 306 -3.23 1.55 -6.36
CA LEU A 306 -4.15 0.58 -6.92
C LEU A 306 -4.23 0.78 -8.43
N VAL A 307 -3.87 -0.25 -9.19
CA VAL A 307 -3.96 -0.21 -10.65
C VAL A 307 -5.39 -0.32 -11.09
N SER A 308 -5.80 0.60 -11.95
CA SER A 308 -7.02 0.54 -12.71
C SER A 308 -6.76 0.18 -14.17
N GLU A 309 -7.66 -0.60 -14.77
CA GLU A 309 -7.68 -0.85 -16.22
C GLU A 309 -8.21 0.37 -17.01
N ASP A 310 -9.02 1.21 -16.38
CA ASP A 310 -9.59 2.45 -16.90
C ASP A 310 -9.77 3.44 -15.74
N ILE A 311 -8.73 4.24 -15.51
CA ILE A 311 -8.69 5.23 -14.42
C ILE A 311 -9.77 6.29 -14.59
N PHE A 312 -10.16 6.63 -15.82
CA PHE A 312 -11.20 7.62 -16.08
C PHE A 312 -12.57 7.11 -15.61
N ARG A 313 -12.94 5.88 -15.97
CA ARG A 313 -14.16 5.23 -15.47
C ARG A 313 -14.09 5.09 -13.94
N THR A 314 -12.97 4.62 -13.43
CA THR A 314 -12.78 4.39 -11.99
C THR A 314 -13.00 5.67 -11.19
N LEU A 315 -12.36 6.77 -11.58
CA LEU A 315 -12.49 8.03 -10.87
C LEU A 315 -13.86 8.69 -11.03
N ARG A 316 -14.51 8.56 -12.20
CA ARG A 316 -15.91 9.00 -12.34
C ARG A 316 -16.81 8.29 -11.34
N GLU A 317 -16.65 6.98 -11.16
CA GLU A 317 -17.44 6.22 -10.18
C GLU A 317 -17.08 6.56 -8.73
N MET A 318 -15.79 6.65 -8.40
CA MET A 318 -15.37 7.01 -7.04
C MET A 318 -15.84 8.42 -6.65
N ARG A 319 -15.67 9.42 -7.54
CA ARG A 319 -16.08 10.81 -7.29
C ARG A 319 -17.59 10.99 -7.11
N LYS A 320 -18.42 10.21 -7.82
CA LYS A 320 -19.89 10.20 -7.60
C LYS A 320 -20.26 9.84 -6.16
N ARG A 321 -19.39 9.13 -5.44
CA ARG A 321 -19.66 8.58 -4.11
C ARG A 321 -18.98 9.37 -3.00
N SER A 322 -18.06 10.28 -3.31
CA SER A 322 -17.32 11.08 -2.32
C SER A 322 -18.24 11.77 -1.31
N ALA A 323 -19.32 12.41 -1.77
CA ALA A 323 -20.25 13.14 -0.90
C ALA A 323 -21.23 12.25 -0.13
N VAL A 324 -21.24 10.93 -0.38
CA VAL A 324 -22.18 9.96 0.20
C VAL A 324 -21.43 8.75 0.77
N GLY A 325 -20.35 9.03 1.50
CA GLY A 325 -19.59 8.04 2.27
C GLY A 325 -18.40 7.40 1.55
N GLY A 326 -18.14 7.76 0.29
CA GLY A 326 -16.95 7.34 -0.45
C GLY A 326 -15.66 8.07 -0.03
N PHE A 327 -14.66 8.04 -0.91
CA PHE A 327 -13.39 8.71 -0.68
C PHE A 327 -13.32 10.06 -1.41
N GLU A 328 -12.70 11.04 -0.77
CA GLU A 328 -12.39 12.33 -1.35
C GLU A 328 -10.98 12.31 -1.96
N PHE A 329 -10.74 13.20 -2.91
CA PHE A 329 -9.46 13.32 -3.60
C PHE A 329 -8.74 14.61 -3.21
N MET A 330 -7.42 14.60 -3.38
CA MET A 330 -6.61 15.82 -3.25
C MET A 330 -7.08 16.89 -4.26
N PRO A 331 -6.88 18.18 -3.95
CA PRO A 331 -7.23 19.26 -4.87
C PRO A 331 -6.55 19.07 -6.23
N SER A 332 -7.33 19.33 -7.29
CA SER A 332 -6.81 19.28 -8.65
C SER A 332 -5.71 20.34 -8.85
N PRO A 333 -4.64 20.04 -9.61
CA PRO A 333 -3.69 21.02 -10.08
C PRO A 333 -4.35 22.20 -10.81
N PRO A 334 -3.68 23.36 -10.89
CA PRO A 334 -4.19 24.50 -11.65
C PRO A 334 -4.32 24.18 -13.15
N PRO A 335 -5.22 24.85 -13.90
CA PRO A 335 -5.38 24.65 -15.35
C PRO A 335 -4.09 24.78 -16.18
N THR A 336 -3.11 25.55 -15.67
CA THR A 336 -1.78 25.70 -16.29
C THR A 336 -1.01 24.38 -16.36
N TYR A 337 -1.21 23.46 -15.41
CA TYR A 337 -0.64 22.12 -15.43
C TYR A 337 -1.10 21.35 -16.68
N TYR A 338 -2.41 21.32 -16.94
CA TYR A 338 -3.01 20.58 -18.07
C TYR A 338 -2.70 21.21 -19.43
N LYS A 339 -2.59 22.55 -19.50
CA LYS A 339 -2.10 23.23 -20.71
C LYS A 339 -0.71 22.75 -21.14
N ASN A 340 0.17 22.50 -20.17
CA ASN A 340 1.52 21.98 -20.41
C ASN A 340 1.55 20.46 -20.61
N LEU A 341 0.47 19.76 -20.29
CA LEU A 341 0.39 18.30 -20.41
C LEU A 341 0.34 17.86 -21.88
N LYS A 342 -0.25 18.67 -22.76
CA LYS A 342 -0.28 18.42 -24.21
C LYS A 342 1.11 18.33 -24.82
N SER A 343 2.09 19.11 -24.36
CA SER A 343 3.47 19.01 -24.84
C SER A 343 4.24 17.83 -24.22
N ARG A 344 3.81 17.29 -23.08
CA ARG A 344 4.45 16.15 -22.39
C ARG A 344 3.93 14.78 -22.85
N ALA A 345 2.61 14.68 -23.09
CA ALA A 345 1.92 13.40 -23.30
C ALA A 345 0.85 13.44 -24.42
N GLY A 346 0.82 14.47 -25.27
CA GLY A 346 -0.20 14.61 -26.33
C GLY A 346 -0.09 13.60 -27.48
N ASP A 347 0.99 12.83 -27.55
CA ASP A 347 1.16 11.68 -28.44
C ASP A 347 0.63 10.36 -27.85
N VAL A 348 0.33 10.33 -26.54
CA VAL A 348 -0.24 9.17 -25.83
C VAL A 348 -1.70 9.41 -25.44
N LEU A 349 -2.04 10.64 -25.05
CA LEU A 349 -3.38 11.05 -24.63
C LEU A 349 -4.03 11.95 -25.68
N SER A 350 -5.27 11.66 -26.04
CA SER A 350 -6.08 12.55 -26.89
C SER A 350 -6.45 13.85 -26.18
N ASP A 351 -6.87 14.86 -26.95
CA ASP A 351 -7.33 16.12 -26.37
C ASP A 351 -8.55 15.93 -25.44
N GLU A 352 -9.46 14.99 -25.74
CA GLU A 352 -10.53 14.61 -24.80
C GLU A 352 -9.99 13.98 -23.52
N GLN A 353 -8.99 13.08 -23.61
CA GLN A 353 -8.42 12.44 -22.43
C GLN A 353 -7.66 13.43 -21.54
N ILE A 354 -7.00 14.43 -22.13
CA ILE A 354 -6.36 15.52 -21.37
C ILE A 354 -7.41 16.35 -20.63
N LYS A 355 -8.55 16.62 -21.27
CA LYS A 355 -9.67 17.30 -20.63
C LYS A 355 -10.28 16.47 -19.50
N ASP A 356 -10.45 15.16 -19.70
CA ASP A 356 -10.88 14.23 -18.65
C ASP A 356 -9.88 14.23 -17.48
N CYS A 357 -8.57 14.32 -17.75
CA CYS A 357 -7.55 14.46 -16.69
C CYS A 357 -7.77 15.75 -15.88
N GLU A 358 -8.04 16.87 -16.54
CA GLU A 358 -8.33 18.15 -15.88
C GLU A 358 -9.58 18.09 -15.01
N GLU A 359 -10.68 17.58 -15.56
CA GLU A 359 -11.97 17.46 -14.86
C GLU A 359 -11.88 16.52 -13.65
N LEU A 360 -11.11 15.43 -13.77
CA LEU A 360 -10.97 14.42 -12.72
C LEU A 360 -9.78 14.67 -11.78
N GLY A 361 -8.95 15.69 -12.05
CA GLY A 361 -7.77 16.00 -11.23
C GLY A 361 -6.63 14.99 -11.36
N ILE A 362 -6.51 14.31 -12.49
CA ILE A 362 -5.49 13.26 -12.73
C ILE A 362 -4.15 13.90 -13.04
N LEU A 363 -3.11 13.47 -12.31
CA LEU A 363 -1.72 13.80 -12.60
C LEU A 363 -1.17 12.83 -13.66
N VAL A 364 -0.36 13.34 -14.59
CA VAL A 364 0.27 12.54 -15.64
C VAL A 364 1.77 12.76 -15.60
N ASP A 365 2.50 11.66 -15.49
CA ASP A 365 3.94 11.63 -15.67
C ASP A 365 4.36 10.68 -16.80
N ARG A 366 5.58 10.87 -17.29
CA ARG A 366 6.13 10.10 -18.39
C ARG A 366 7.62 9.88 -18.21
N ASP A 367 8.06 8.66 -18.47
CA ASP A 367 9.46 8.31 -18.62
C ASP A 367 9.76 7.83 -20.05
N ASP A 368 10.96 7.31 -20.28
CA ASP A 368 11.40 6.75 -21.54
C ASP A 368 10.66 5.47 -21.97
N GLN A 369 9.95 4.80 -21.04
CA GLN A 369 9.33 3.48 -21.25
C GLN A 369 7.80 3.53 -21.30
N GLY A 370 7.17 4.51 -20.65
CA GLY A 370 5.72 4.58 -20.55
C GLY A 370 5.18 5.87 -19.93
N THR A 371 3.86 5.90 -19.76
CA THR A 371 3.10 7.00 -19.18
C THR A 371 2.35 6.51 -17.95
N LEU A 372 2.40 7.30 -16.88
CA LEU A 372 1.74 7.04 -15.60
C LEU A 372 0.66 8.09 -15.37
N LEU A 373 -0.58 7.65 -15.29
CA LEU A 373 -1.71 8.44 -14.79
C LEU A 373 -1.89 8.08 -13.31
N GLN A 374 -2.05 9.08 -12.44
CA GLN A 374 -2.21 8.86 -11.02
C GLN A 374 -3.08 9.93 -10.36
N ILE A 375 -3.70 9.59 -9.25
CA ILE A 375 -4.36 10.54 -8.36
C ILE A 375 -4.36 10.01 -6.93
N PHE A 376 -4.40 10.92 -5.96
CA PHE A 376 -4.33 10.60 -4.54
C PHE A 376 -5.65 10.95 -3.86
N THR A 377 -6.12 10.06 -2.99
CA THR A 377 -7.21 10.37 -2.07
C THR A 377 -6.71 11.32 -0.98
N LYS A 378 -7.63 12.00 -0.31
CA LYS A 378 -7.39 12.46 1.06
C LYS A 378 -7.19 11.24 1.99
N PRO A 379 -6.74 11.42 3.24
CA PRO A 379 -6.64 10.32 4.19
C PRO A 379 -7.93 9.50 4.26
N VAL A 380 -7.80 8.18 4.31
CA VAL A 380 -8.96 7.26 4.31
C VAL A 380 -9.50 7.00 5.71
N GLY A 381 -8.77 7.37 6.76
CA GLY A 381 -9.22 7.42 8.14
C GLY A 381 -9.27 8.85 8.67
N ASP A 382 -9.39 8.98 9.99
CA ASP A 382 -9.52 10.30 10.65
C ASP A 382 -8.20 11.08 10.69
N ARG A 383 -7.07 10.36 10.74
CA ARG A 383 -5.73 10.95 10.90
C ARG A 383 -5.10 11.23 9.55
N PRO A 384 -4.22 12.26 9.43
CA PRO A 384 -3.45 12.54 8.21
C PRO A 384 -2.32 11.53 8.00
N THR A 385 -2.70 10.25 7.84
CA THR A 385 -1.80 9.10 7.79
C THR A 385 -1.99 8.34 6.49
N ILE A 386 -2.77 7.26 6.50
CA ILE A 386 -2.96 6.40 5.34
C ILE A 386 -3.88 7.04 4.29
N PHE A 387 -3.48 6.99 3.03
CA PHE A 387 -4.29 7.37 1.87
C PHE A 387 -4.13 6.34 0.73
N ILE A 388 -4.92 6.48 -0.33
CA ILE A 388 -4.90 5.60 -1.49
C ILE A 388 -4.46 6.39 -2.72
N GLU A 389 -3.62 5.77 -3.54
CA GLU A 389 -3.32 6.25 -4.89
C GLU A 389 -4.07 5.36 -5.89
N ILE A 390 -4.72 5.94 -6.89
CA ILE A 390 -5.28 5.22 -8.03
C ILE A 390 -4.40 5.52 -9.23
N ILE A 391 -3.90 4.47 -9.89
CA ILE A 391 -3.00 4.62 -11.03
C ILE A 391 -3.45 3.86 -12.26
N GLN A 392 -2.99 4.30 -13.42
CA GLN A 392 -2.97 3.52 -14.64
C GLN A 392 -1.64 3.74 -15.35
N ARG A 393 -0.99 2.64 -15.74
CA ARG A 393 0.26 2.64 -16.49
C ARG A 393 -0.04 2.32 -17.94
N VAL A 394 0.54 3.08 -18.87
CA VAL A 394 0.40 2.91 -20.32
C VAL A 394 1.78 2.64 -20.91
N GLY A 395 1.92 1.53 -21.64
CA GLY A 395 3.19 1.07 -22.20
C GLY A 395 3.75 -0.18 -21.51
N CYS A 396 5.00 -0.52 -21.85
CA CYS A 396 5.76 -1.67 -21.34
C CYS A 396 5.01 -3.02 -21.35
N MET A 397 4.21 -3.26 -22.39
CA MET A 397 3.52 -4.53 -22.58
C MET A 397 4.50 -5.59 -23.07
N LEU A 398 4.56 -6.70 -22.36
CA LEU A 398 5.38 -7.87 -22.65
C LEU A 398 4.48 -9.09 -22.84
N LYS A 399 5.02 -10.14 -23.47
CA LYS A 399 4.37 -11.46 -23.57
C LYS A 399 5.22 -12.47 -22.83
N ASP A 400 4.58 -13.30 -22.01
CA ASP A 400 5.26 -14.45 -21.42
C ASP A 400 5.46 -15.57 -22.46
N GLU A 401 6.15 -16.64 -22.07
CA GLU A 401 6.41 -17.81 -22.93
C GLU A 401 5.12 -18.50 -23.43
N LYS A 402 3.99 -18.25 -22.75
CA LYS A 402 2.66 -18.78 -23.09
C LYS A 402 1.84 -17.81 -23.93
N GLY A 403 2.40 -16.66 -24.30
CA GLY A 403 1.75 -15.62 -25.10
C GLY A 403 0.78 -14.73 -24.33
N LYS A 404 0.71 -14.85 -22.99
CA LYS A 404 -0.11 -13.99 -22.15
C LYS A 404 0.55 -12.62 -22.03
N GLU A 405 -0.21 -11.58 -22.38
CA GLU A 405 0.25 -10.20 -22.23
C GLU A 405 0.26 -9.79 -20.75
N TYR A 406 1.34 -9.16 -20.33
CA TYR A 406 1.48 -8.56 -19.02
C TYR A 406 2.26 -7.25 -19.12
N GLN A 407 2.04 -6.35 -18.15
CA GLN A 407 2.75 -5.09 -18.10
C GLN A 407 3.95 -5.21 -17.15
N LYS A 408 5.13 -4.77 -17.60
CA LYS A 408 6.34 -4.71 -16.76
C LYS A 408 6.08 -3.86 -15.50
N GLY A 409 6.53 -4.35 -14.35
CA GLY A 409 6.46 -3.61 -13.08
C GLY A 409 7.15 -2.25 -13.17
N GLY A 410 6.51 -1.23 -12.59
CA GLY A 410 7.03 0.15 -12.56
C GLY A 410 7.09 0.87 -13.91
N CYS A 411 6.36 0.42 -14.94
CA CYS A 411 6.28 1.09 -16.24
C CYS A 411 5.79 2.56 -16.12
N GLY A 412 6.55 3.54 -16.61
CA GLY A 412 6.22 4.97 -16.42
C GLY A 412 6.73 5.53 -15.09
N GLY A 413 7.57 4.78 -14.37
CA GLY A 413 8.22 5.20 -13.12
C GLY A 413 7.26 5.29 -11.93
N PHE A 414 7.61 6.12 -10.94
CA PHE A 414 6.76 6.39 -9.78
C PHE A 414 6.22 7.82 -9.78
N GLY A 415 6.23 8.50 -10.92
CA GLY A 415 5.73 9.85 -11.02
C GLY A 415 6.65 10.89 -10.41
N LYS A 416 7.98 10.83 -10.65
CA LYS A 416 8.94 11.82 -10.15
C LYS A 416 8.46 13.26 -10.40
N GLY A 417 7.97 13.55 -11.61
CA GLY A 417 7.44 14.87 -11.96
C GLY A 417 6.12 15.20 -11.25
N ASN A 418 5.34 14.19 -10.89
CA ASN A 418 4.09 14.34 -10.15
C ASN A 418 4.29 14.48 -8.65
N PHE A 419 5.36 13.93 -8.06
CA PHE A 419 5.64 14.05 -6.62
C PHE A 419 5.66 15.52 -6.15
N SER A 420 6.34 16.40 -6.89
CA SER A 420 6.33 17.84 -6.58
C SER A 420 4.93 18.44 -6.58
N GLU A 421 4.07 18.07 -7.54
CA GLU A 421 2.70 18.58 -7.60
C GLU A 421 1.81 17.97 -6.51
N LEU A 422 1.96 16.68 -6.20
CA LEU A 422 1.32 16.05 -5.05
C LEU A 422 1.68 16.77 -3.75
N PHE A 423 2.96 17.07 -3.53
CA PHE A 423 3.37 17.74 -2.30
C PHE A 423 2.81 19.15 -2.21
N LYS A 424 2.74 19.91 -3.31
CA LYS A 424 2.05 21.20 -3.30
C LYS A 424 0.58 21.04 -2.89
N SER A 425 -0.13 20.04 -3.43
CA SER A 425 -1.52 19.77 -3.06
C SER A 425 -1.67 19.34 -1.60
N ILE A 426 -0.76 18.52 -1.06
CA ILE A 426 -0.75 18.12 0.36
C ILE A 426 -0.46 19.32 1.26
N GLU A 427 0.58 20.09 0.96
CA GLU A 427 0.96 21.29 1.72
C GLU A 427 -0.18 22.33 1.72
N GLU A 428 -0.88 22.47 0.60
CA GLU A 428 -2.05 23.35 0.51
C GLU A 428 -3.22 22.85 1.36
N TYR A 429 -3.47 21.54 1.35
CA TYR A 429 -4.46 20.93 2.24
C TYR A 429 -4.08 21.10 3.73
N GLU A 430 -2.82 20.85 4.10
CA GLU A 430 -2.32 21.06 5.46
C GLU A 430 -2.44 22.53 5.90
N LYS A 431 -2.22 23.51 5.02
CA LYS A 431 -2.48 24.94 5.34
C LYS A 431 -3.92 25.16 5.77
N THR A 432 -4.88 24.50 5.12
CA THR A 432 -6.30 24.64 5.51
C THR A 432 -6.60 24.04 6.87
N LEU A 433 -5.86 23.02 7.29
CA LEU A 433 -5.97 22.41 8.62
C LEU A 433 -5.28 23.27 9.70
N GLY A 434 -4.04 23.71 9.46
CA GLY A 434 -3.26 24.52 10.41
C GLY A 434 -3.83 25.92 10.64
N ALA A 435 -4.43 26.55 9.61
CA ALA A 435 -5.05 27.87 9.75
C ALA A 435 -6.24 27.89 10.74
N LYS A 436 -6.94 26.76 10.91
CA LYS A 436 -8.05 26.66 11.88
C LYS A 436 -7.55 26.59 13.32
N ILE A 437 -6.48 25.84 13.58
CA ILE A 437 -5.88 25.72 14.92
C ILE A 437 -5.40 27.09 15.41
N ILE A 438 -4.71 27.85 14.56
CA ILE A 438 -4.21 29.20 14.91
C ILE A 438 -5.37 30.16 15.21
N ALA A 439 -6.43 30.13 14.40
CA ALA A 439 -7.60 30.97 14.61
C ALA A 439 -8.32 30.66 15.93
N GLU A 440 -8.42 29.38 16.32
CA GLU A 440 -9.03 28.96 17.59
C GLU A 440 -8.17 29.37 18.79
N THR A 441 -6.84 29.19 18.74
CA THR A 441 -5.93 29.67 19.79
C THR A 441 -5.79 31.18 19.89
N ALA A 442 -6.08 31.93 18.83
CA ALA A 442 -6.12 33.39 18.86
C ALA A 442 -7.47 33.95 19.38
N SER A 443 -8.50 33.10 19.45
CA SER A 443 -9.85 33.43 19.92
C SER A 443 -10.17 32.93 21.33
N ALA A 444 -9.27 32.13 21.92
CA ALA A 444 -9.28 31.67 23.31
C ALA A 444 -8.29 32.49 24.14
#